data_AF-A0A537UCD1-F1
#
_entry.id   AF-A0A537UCD1-F1
#
_cell.length_a   1.000
_cell.length_b   1.000
_cell.length_c   1.000
_cell.angle_alpha   90.00
_cell.angle_beta   90.00
_cell.angle_gamma   90.00
#
_symmetry.space_group_name_H-M   'P 1'
#
loop_
_entity.id
_entity.type
_entity.pdbx_description
1 polymer ?
#
loop_
_entity_poly.entity_id
_entity_poly.type
_entity_poly.pdbx_seq_one_letter_code
_entity_poly.pdbx_strand_id
1 'polypeptide(L)'
;AYYELDEALKPVEKEMPADLKHSVERIQENCEPALCTVLFMGGAGGSLRAGVTDNPVRLTRSVKEALTRVTSGGAPVYVWPGGGITFMVDVTRLPAGAFGYVPTPALVAPIEFTLKLSDYAALGGHMDHVRPLASLKDNSEFRQTPSLQSAPGRHA
;
A
#
# COMPACT_ATOMS: atom_id res chain seq x y z
N ALA A 1 0.15 -37.83 -3.91
CA ALA A 1 -0.04 -39.28 -3.74
C ALA A 1 -1.43 -39.67 -4.24
N TYR A 2 -1.60 -40.89 -4.75
CA TYR A 2 -2.88 -41.44 -5.21
C TYR A 2 -3.34 -42.53 -4.24
N TYR A 3 -4.63 -42.54 -3.89
CA TYR A 3 -5.19 -43.46 -2.91
C TYR A 3 -6.46 -44.12 -3.46
N GLU A 4 -6.60 -45.42 -3.20
CA GLU A 4 -7.82 -46.18 -3.44
C GLU A 4 -8.37 -46.68 -2.10
N LEU A 5 -9.69 -46.86 -1.99
CA LEU A 5 -10.31 -47.40 -0.78
C LEU A 5 -10.25 -48.93 -0.80
N ASP A 6 -9.82 -49.54 0.31
CA ASP A 6 -9.92 -50.98 0.52
C ASP A 6 -11.36 -51.42 0.87
N GLU A 7 -11.58 -52.72 1.08
CA GLU A 7 -12.88 -53.30 1.44
C GLU A 7 -13.43 -52.76 2.78
N ALA A 8 -12.56 -52.25 3.65
CA ALA A 8 -12.91 -51.60 4.90
C ALA A 8 -13.07 -50.07 4.77
N LEU A 9 -13.08 -49.55 3.54
CA LEU A 9 -13.15 -48.12 3.19
C LEU A 9 -11.98 -47.29 3.73
N LYS A 10 -10.80 -47.91 3.90
CA LYS A 10 -9.58 -47.19 4.30
C LYS A 10 -8.77 -46.80 3.06
N PRO A 11 -8.25 -45.57 3.00
CA PRO A 11 -7.38 -45.15 1.90
C PRO A 11 -6.04 -45.89 1.96
N VAL A 12 -5.69 -46.57 0.86
CA VAL A 12 -4.42 -47.27 0.64
C VAL A 12 -3.68 -46.59 -0.49
N GLU A 13 -2.41 -46.24 -0.25
CA GLU A 13 -1.58 -45.58 -1.27
C GLU A 13 -1.28 -46.53 -2.44
N LYS A 14 -1.41 -46.00 -3.66
CA LYS A 14 -1.17 -46.72 -4.92
C LYS A 14 -0.33 -45.87 -5.87
N GLU A 15 0.27 -46.52 -6.86
CA GLU A 15 0.96 -45.80 -7.93
C GLU A 15 -0.06 -44.95 -8.71
N MET A 16 0.32 -43.71 -9.03
CA MET A 16 -0.54 -42.79 -9.75
C MET A 16 -0.77 -43.26 -11.21
N PRO A 17 -2.02 -43.45 -11.65
CA PRO A 17 -2.34 -43.81 -13.03
C PRO A 17 -1.75 -42.82 -14.04
N ALA A 18 -1.25 -43.33 -15.17
CA ALA A 18 -0.61 -42.51 -16.21
C ALA A 18 -1.54 -41.40 -16.73
N ASP A 19 -2.82 -41.70 -16.88
CA ASP A 19 -3.83 -40.75 -17.37
C ASP A 19 -4.09 -39.58 -16.40
N LEU A 20 -3.76 -39.75 -15.11
CA LEU A 20 -3.91 -38.70 -14.09
C LEU A 20 -2.66 -37.84 -13.92
N LYS A 21 -1.46 -38.35 -14.25
CA LYS A 21 -0.18 -37.65 -14.04
C LYS A 21 -0.18 -36.26 -14.69
N HIS A 22 -0.58 -36.19 -15.96
CA HIS A 22 -0.60 -34.93 -16.72
C HIS A 22 -1.51 -33.87 -16.10
N SER A 23 -2.67 -34.29 -15.57
CA SER A 23 -3.60 -33.37 -14.92
C SER A 23 -3.07 -32.88 -13.58
N VAL A 24 -2.46 -33.76 -12.78
CA VAL A 24 -1.86 -33.42 -11.48
C VAL A 24 -0.67 -32.47 -11.65
N GLU A 25 0.21 -32.74 -12.62
CA GLU A 25 1.34 -31.87 -12.94
C GLU A 25 0.87 -30.48 -13.35
N ARG A 26 -0.16 -30.39 -14.21
CA ARG A 26 -0.77 -29.10 -14.58
C ARG A 26 -1.42 -28.39 -13.41
N ILE A 27 -2.12 -29.09 -12.52
CA ILE A 27 -2.72 -28.48 -11.34
C ILE A 27 -1.62 -27.89 -10.46
N GLN A 28 -0.55 -28.66 -10.23
CA GLN A 28 0.57 -28.20 -9.42
C GLN A 28 1.29 -27.00 -10.04
N GLU A 29 1.49 -26.98 -11.36
CA GLU A 29 2.05 -25.86 -12.11
C GLU A 29 1.16 -24.59 -12.02
N ASN A 30 -0.16 -24.76 -12.06
CA ASN A 30 -1.12 -23.65 -12.04
C ASN A 30 -1.51 -23.20 -10.62
N CYS A 31 -1.10 -23.93 -9.57
CA CYS A 31 -1.41 -23.57 -8.20
C CYS A 31 -0.48 -22.45 -7.71
N GLU A 32 -1.07 -21.31 -7.32
CA GLU A 32 -0.36 -20.21 -6.67
C GLU A 32 -0.61 -20.19 -5.15
N PRO A 33 0.28 -19.61 -4.33
CA PRO A 33 0.03 -19.41 -2.92
C PRO A 33 -1.26 -18.62 -2.66
N ALA A 34 -2.08 -19.08 -1.73
CA ALA A 34 -3.22 -18.32 -1.24
C ALA A 34 -2.72 -17.11 -0.43
N LEU A 35 -2.84 -15.90 -0.99
CA LEU A 35 -2.44 -14.65 -0.35
C LEU A 35 -3.67 -13.88 0.13
N CYS A 36 -3.63 -13.38 1.37
CA CYS A 36 -4.61 -12.43 1.87
C CYS A 36 -4.12 -11.01 1.58
N THR A 37 -4.96 -10.20 0.91
CA THR A 37 -4.68 -8.79 0.65
C THR A 37 -5.55 -7.92 1.53
N VAL A 38 -4.93 -6.94 2.21
CA VAL A 38 -5.66 -5.93 2.99
C VAL A 38 -5.44 -4.58 2.32
N LEU A 39 -6.51 -3.99 1.80
CA LEU A 39 -6.50 -2.68 1.17
C LEU A 39 -7.12 -1.64 2.10
N PHE A 40 -6.44 -0.52 2.29
CA PHE A 40 -7.02 0.66 2.93
C PHE A 40 -7.48 1.64 1.84
N MET A 41 -8.70 2.14 1.95
CA MET A 41 -9.22 3.20 1.09
C MET A 41 -9.70 4.36 1.94
N GLY A 42 -9.26 5.57 1.61
CA GLY A 42 -9.58 6.77 2.38
C GLY A 42 -9.63 8.03 1.53
N GLY A 43 -10.43 9.00 1.98
CA GLY A 43 -10.53 10.32 1.36
C GLY A 43 -9.73 11.36 2.14
N ALA A 44 -8.91 12.14 1.45
CA ALA A 44 -8.30 13.35 2.00
C ALA A 44 -9.32 14.49 1.96
N GLY A 45 -9.93 14.76 3.12
CA GLY A 45 -10.96 15.78 3.32
C GLY A 45 -10.48 17.22 3.07
N GLY A 46 -11.40 18.18 3.19
CA GLY A 46 -11.08 19.61 3.02
C GLY A 46 -10.07 20.13 4.04
N SER A 47 -10.20 19.72 5.31
CA SER A 47 -9.30 20.12 6.41
C SER A 47 -7.85 19.71 6.19
N LEU A 48 -7.62 18.45 5.78
CA LEU A 48 -6.29 17.96 5.45
C LEU A 48 -5.67 18.78 4.32
N ARG A 49 -6.41 18.99 3.23
CA ARG A 49 -5.93 19.74 2.06
C ARG A 49 -5.66 21.21 2.37
N ALA A 50 -6.46 21.83 3.25
CA ALA A 50 -6.22 23.20 3.73
C ALA A 50 -4.94 23.30 4.58
N GLY A 51 -4.60 22.23 5.31
CA GLY A 51 -3.32 22.14 6.03
C GLY A 51 -2.09 22.10 5.10
N VAL A 52 -2.26 21.83 3.81
CA VAL A 52 -1.16 21.77 2.84
C VAL A 52 -1.05 23.07 2.03
N THR A 53 -2.18 23.70 1.70
CA THR A 53 -2.27 24.82 0.74
C THR A 53 -3.45 25.73 1.07
N ASP A 54 -3.35 27.02 0.78
CA ASP A 54 -4.45 27.99 0.95
C ASP A 54 -5.69 27.68 0.10
N ASN A 55 -5.50 27.07 -1.07
CA ASN A 55 -6.60 26.64 -1.94
C ASN A 55 -6.63 25.09 -2.08
N PRO A 56 -7.42 24.38 -1.25
CA PRO A 56 -7.52 22.93 -1.24
C PRO A 56 -7.84 22.28 -2.60
N VAL A 57 -8.51 23.02 -3.49
CA VAL A 57 -8.87 22.54 -4.82
C VAL A 57 -7.64 22.50 -5.73
N ARG A 58 -6.66 23.40 -5.57
CA ARG A 58 -5.42 23.39 -6.36
C ARG A 58 -4.58 22.15 -6.08
N LEU A 59 -4.45 21.73 -4.82
CA LEU A 59 -3.80 20.46 -4.49
C LEU A 59 -4.50 19.27 -5.15
N THR A 60 -5.85 19.28 -5.13
CA THR A 60 -6.64 18.23 -5.77
C THR A 60 -6.35 18.14 -7.26
N ARG A 61 -6.33 19.28 -7.97
CA ARG A 61 -6.00 19.35 -9.40
C ARG A 61 -4.56 18.88 -9.66
N SER A 62 -3.60 19.36 -8.88
CA SER A 62 -2.18 18.97 -8.98
C SER A 62 -1.97 17.46 -8.84
N VAL A 63 -2.71 16.80 -7.95
CA VAL A 63 -2.71 15.33 -7.83
C VAL A 63 -3.30 14.66 -9.07
N LYS A 64 -4.43 15.17 -9.61
CA LYS A 64 -5.05 14.60 -10.82
C LYS A 64 -4.20 14.80 -12.07
N GLU A 65 -3.47 15.92 -12.15
CA GLU A 65 -2.54 16.26 -13.23
C GLU A 65 -1.17 15.56 -13.08
N ALA A 66 -0.99 14.72 -12.06
CA ALA A 66 0.24 14.00 -11.75
C ALA A 66 1.47 14.90 -11.48
N LEU A 67 1.24 16.19 -11.18
CA LEU A 67 2.28 17.12 -10.70
C LEU A 67 2.65 16.84 -9.23
N THR A 68 1.69 16.34 -8.46
CA THR A 68 1.90 15.89 -7.08
C THR A 68 1.79 14.38 -6.98
N ARG A 69 2.88 13.74 -6.58
CA ARG A 69 2.91 12.32 -6.25
C ARG A 69 2.31 12.12 -4.86
N VAL A 70 1.32 11.23 -4.78
CA VAL A 70 0.72 10.80 -3.50
C VAL A 70 1.32 9.46 -3.09
N THR A 71 1.73 9.35 -1.83
CA THR A 71 2.09 8.08 -1.19
C THR A 71 1.35 7.94 0.14
N SER A 72 1.37 6.73 0.69
CA SER A 72 0.94 6.48 2.06
C SER A 72 2.05 5.71 2.77
N GLY A 73 2.66 6.26 3.81
CA GLY A 73 3.78 5.65 4.52
C GLY A 73 4.91 5.18 3.60
N GLY A 74 5.22 5.95 2.55
CA GLY A 74 6.17 5.59 1.50
C GLY A 74 5.68 4.60 0.43
N ALA A 75 4.57 3.89 0.64
CA ALA A 75 3.99 2.97 -0.34
C ALA A 75 3.26 3.72 -1.46
N PRO A 76 3.32 3.24 -2.72
CA PRO A 76 2.54 3.81 -3.81
C PRO A 76 1.05 3.56 -3.58
N VAL A 77 0.24 4.51 -4.03
CA VAL A 77 -1.22 4.45 -3.88
C VAL A 77 -1.88 4.49 -5.26
N TYR A 78 -3.09 3.93 -5.34
CA TYR A 78 -4.00 4.19 -6.44
C TYR A 78 -4.88 5.38 -6.11
N VAL A 79 -4.89 6.41 -6.95
CA VAL A 79 -5.76 7.59 -6.79
C VAL A 79 -7.04 7.40 -7.60
N TRP A 80 -8.19 7.38 -6.92
CA TRP A 80 -9.49 7.20 -7.56
C TRP A 80 -9.91 8.44 -8.37
N PRO A 81 -10.66 8.28 -9.47
CA PRO A 81 -11.28 9.39 -10.18
C PRO A 81 -12.31 10.13 -9.30
N GLY A 82 -12.78 11.29 -9.76
CA GLY A 82 -13.79 12.09 -9.07
C GLY A 82 -13.24 13.28 -8.28
N GLY A 83 -14.12 13.94 -7.55
CA GLY A 83 -13.80 15.12 -6.73
C GLY A 83 -13.01 14.76 -5.47
N GLY A 84 -12.06 15.62 -5.08
CA GLY A 84 -11.19 15.39 -3.94
C GLY A 84 -10.07 14.36 -4.22
N ILE A 85 -9.44 13.90 -3.15
CA ILE A 85 -8.32 12.95 -3.21
C ILE A 85 -8.75 11.70 -2.46
N THR A 86 -9.32 10.74 -3.17
CA THR A 86 -9.56 9.38 -2.64
C THR A 86 -8.43 8.49 -3.11
N PHE A 87 -7.80 7.77 -2.19
CA PHE A 87 -6.68 6.89 -2.49
C PHE A 87 -6.89 5.51 -1.89
N MET A 88 -6.25 4.52 -2.48
CA MET A 88 -6.21 3.14 -2.01
C MET A 88 -4.77 2.66 -1.93
N VAL A 89 -4.41 1.97 -0.85
CA VAL A 89 -3.07 1.45 -0.61
C VAL A 89 -3.14 0.02 -0.09
N ASP A 90 -2.20 -0.81 -0.53
CA ASP A 90 -1.94 -2.12 0.04
C ASP A 90 -1.26 -1.96 1.40
N VAL A 91 -1.95 -2.37 2.46
CA VAL A 91 -1.50 -2.22 3.85
C VAL A 91 -0.25 -3.04 4.12
N THR A 92 -0.03 -4.13 3.39
CA THR A 92 1.16 -4.99 3.57
C THR A 92 2.46 -4.30 3.18
N ARG A 93 2.37 -3.21 2.40
CA ARG A 93 3.51 -2.39 1.97
C ARG A 93 3.77 -1.20 2.88
N LEU A 94 2.96 -1.01 3.91
CA LEU A 94 3.13 0.04 4.90
C LEU A 94 4.03 -0.44 6.03
N PRO A 95 4.83 0.45 6.64
CA PRO A 95 5.52 0.12 7.87
C PRO A 95 4.55 -0.29 8.98
N ALA A 96 5.01 -1.12 9.92
CA ALA A 96 4.22 -1.47 11.09
C ALA A 96 3.87 -0.21 11.91
N GLY A 97 2.60 -0.09 12.30
CA GLY A 97 2.11 1.06 13.07
C GLY A 97 2.06 2.38 12.28
N ALA A 98 1.97 2.32 10.95
CA ALA A 98 1.93 3.51 10.11
C ALA A 98 0.65 4.35 10.26
N PHE A 99 -0.46 3.76 10.73
CA PHE A 99 -1.69 4.51 11.01
C PHE A 99 -1.68 5.08 12.43
N GLY A 100 -2.09 6.34 12.55
CA GLY A 100 -2.43 6.96 13.82
C GLY A 100 -3.90 6.76 14.18
N TYR A 101 -4.25 7.09 15.43
CA TYR A 101 -5.62 7.07 15.94
C TYR A 101 -5.87 8.32 16.77
N VAL A 102 -7.09 8.87 16.69
CA VAL A 102 -7.54 9.99 17.53
C VAL A 102 -8.69 9.53 18.45
N PRO A 103 -8.93 10.18 19.61
CA PRO A 103 -9.93 9.74 20.58
C PRO A 103 -11.37 9.65 20.03
N THR A 104 -11.72 10.49 19.06
CA THR A 104 -12.91 10.29 18.24
C THR A 104 -12.62 9.14 17.28
N PRO A 105 -13.41 8.06 17.20
CA PRO A 105 -13.03 6.83 16.49
C PRO A 105 -12.79 7.05 14.99
N ALA A 106 -11.56 7.44 14.65
CA ALA A 106 -11.10 7.79 13.32
C ALA A 106 -9.61 7.45 13.18
N LEU A 107 -9.25 6.89 12.02
CA LEU A 107 -7.88 6.60 11.65
C LEU A 107 -7.21 7.83 11.05
N VAL A 108 -5.93 8.02 11.36
CA VAL A 108 -5.06 8.99 10.71
C VAL A 108 -4.16 8.23 9.75
N ALA A 109 -4.48 8.28 8.45
CA ALA A 109 -3.66 7.63 7.43
C ALA A 109 -2.37 8.42 7.16
N PRO A 110 -1.22 7.76 6.95
CA PRO A 110 0.07 8.41 6.73
C PRO A 110 0.22 8.91 5.29
N ILE A 111 -0.75 9.68 4.80
CA ILE A 111 -0.76 10.22 3.44
C ILE A 111 0.31 11.32 3.28
N GLU A 112 1.03 11.27 2.17
CA GLU A 112 2.15 12.16 1.86
C GLU A 112 1.98 12.75 0.46
N PHE A 113 2.44 13.99 0.27
CA PHE A 113 2.46 14.69 -1.01
C PHE A 113 3.90 15.07 -1.36
N THR A 114 4.37 14.63 -2.52
CA THR A 114 5.70 14.96 -3.04
C THR A 114 5.58 15.68 -4.37
N LEU A 115 6.23 16.84 -4.50
CA LEU A 115 6.21 17.70 -5.67
C LEU A 115 7.42 18.64 -5.67
N LYS A 116 7.66 19.34 -6.77
CA LYS A 116 8.71 20.36 -6.82
C LYS A 116 8.33 21.54 -5.92
N LEU A 117 9.33 22.17 -5.31
CA LEU A 117 9.13 23.35 -4.46
C LEU A 117 8.46 24.50 -5.23
N SER A 118 8.83 24.69 -6.50
CA SER A 118 8.19 25.69 -7.38
C SER A 118 6.70 25.43 -7.58
N ASP A 119 6.33 24.17 -7.76
CA ASP A 119 4.94 23.77 -8.00
C ASP A 119 4.13 23.91 -6.71
N TYR A 120 4.74 23.58 -5.55
CA TYR A 120 4.18 23.84 -4.23
C TYR A 120 3.90 25.32 -3.98
N ALA A 121 4.85 26.21 -4.33
CA ALA A 121 4.63 27.65 -4.23
C ALA A 121 3.49 28.12 -5.16
N ALA A 122 3.50 27.66 -6.42
CA ALA A 122 2.51 28.06 -7.42
C ALA A 122 1.07 27.66 -7.05
N LEU A 123 0.90 26.52 -6.37
CA LEU A 123 -0.41 26.07 -5.91
C LEU A 123 -0.90 26.76 -4.62
N GLY A 124 -0.11 27.67 -4.04
CA GLY A 124 -0.44 28.37 -2.80
C GLY A 124 -0.08 27.56 -1.54
N GLY A 125 1.07 26.91 -1.56
CA GLY A 125 1.61 26.19 -0.42
C GLY A 125 2.03 27.14 0.70
N HIS A 126 2.04 26.63 1.94
CA HIS A 126 2.45 27.34 3.14
C HIS A 126 3.98 27.52 3.19
N MET A 127 4.51 28.43 2.37
CA MET A 127 5.96 28.58 2.13
C MET A 127 6.75 28.94 3.39
N ASP A 128 6.14 29.66 4.33
CA ASP A 128 6.76 30.02 5.62
C ASP A 128 7.06 28.80 6.51
N HIS A 129 6.41 27.66 6.24
CA HIS A 129 6.62 26.40 6.95
C HIS A 129 7.59 25.46 6.24
N VAL A 130 8.10 25.82 5.06
CA VAL A 130 9.05 24.99 4.30
C VAL A 130 10.41 25.01 4.99
N ARG A 131 10.95 23.81 5.22
CA ARG A 131 12.27 23.64 5.82
C ARG A 131 13.15 22.70 4.99
N PRO A 132 14.45 23.01 4.84
CA PRO A 132 15.38 22.07 4.24
C PRO A 132 15.47 20.77 5.04
N LEU A 133 15.52 19.63 4.36
CA LEU A 133 15.66 18.31 4.99
C LEU A 133 16.88 18.23 5.91
N ALA A 134 17.99 18.89 5.53
CA ALA A 134 19.21 18.93 6.34
C ALA A 134 19.01 19.58 7.71
N SER A 135 18.02 20.46 7.87
CA SER A 135 17.70 21.12 9.15
C SER A 135 17.01 20.20 10.16
N LEU A 136 16.63 18.97 9.75
CA LEU A 136 15.90 18.03 10.59
C LEU A 136 16.83 17.04 11.34
N LYS A 137 18.14 17.03 11.05
CA LYS A 137 19.10 16.00 11.54
C LYS A 137 19.23 15.89 13.06
N ASP A 138 18.89 16.94 13.81
CA ASP A 138 19.02 16.97 15.28
C ASP A 138 17.69 16.71 16.01
N ASN A 139 16.61 16.41 15.28
CA ASN A 139 15.30 16.20 15.88
C ASN A 139 15.13 14.75 16.36
N SER A 140 14.88 14.55 17.66
CA SER A 140 14.63 13.24 18.28
C SER A 140 13.29 12.60 17.92
N GLU A 141 12.46 13.29 17.14
CA GLU A 141 11.14 12.82 16.69
C GLU A 141 11.17 11.96 15.42
N PHE A 142 12.36 11.66 14.88
CA PHE A 142 12.49 10.70 13.79
C PHE A 142 12.15 9.28 14.27
N ARG A 143 10.92 8.85 13.99
CA ARG A 143 10.59 7.43 14.03
C ARG A 143 11.24 6.78 12.81
N GLN A 144 12.42 6.18 13.00
CA GLN A 144 12.97 5.25 12.02
C GLN A 144 12.03 4.04 11.92
N THR A 145 11.23 4.00 10.86
CA THR A 145 10.52 2.79 10.50
C THR A 145 11.51 1.83 9.84
N PRO A 146 11.54 0.55 10.26
CA PRO A 146 12.34 -0.45 9.56
C PRO A 146 11.98 -0.38 8.08
N SER A 147 12.97 -0.15 7.22
CA SER A 147 12.75 -0.30 5.79
C SER A 147 12.19 -1.70 5.57
N LEU A 148 11.08 -1.83 4.85
CA LEU A 148 10.68 -3.10 4.26
C LEU A 148 11.86 -3.56 3.41
N GLN A 149 12.74 -4.40 3.99
CA GLN A 149 13.72 -5.13 3.22
C GLN A 149 12.89 -5.87 2.18
N SER A 150 13.13 -5.59 0.90
CA SER A 150 12.62 -6.41 -0.18
C SER A 150 12.94 -7.85 0.20
N ALA A 151 11.92 -8.65 0.48
CA ALA A 151 12.12 -10.05 0.81
C ALA A 151 13.01 -10.65 -0.27
N PRO A 152 14.13 -11.31 0.08
CA PRO A 152 14.97 -11.97 -0.90
C PRO A 152 14.09 -12.93 -1.70
N GLY A 153 14.23 -12.89 -3.02
CA GLY A 153 13.33 -13.53 -3.97
C GLY A 153 12.92 -14.93 -3.51
N ARG A 154 11.61 -15.13 -3.34
CA ARG A 154 11.03 -16.46 -3.31
C ARG A 154 11.05 -16.98 -4.74
N HIS A 155 12.20 -17.51 -5.14
CA HIS A 155 12.25 -18.57 -6.14
C HIS A 155 11.87 -19.86 -5.40
N ALA A 156 10.69 -20.37 -5.69
CA ALA A 156 10.32 -21.77 -5.54
C ALA A 156 9.33 -22.07 -6.67
#